data_AF-A0A8S9H2U2-F1
#
_entry.id   AF-A0A8S9H2U2-F1
#
_cell.length_a   1.000
_cell.length_b   1.000
_cell.length_c   1.000
_cell.angle_alpha   90.00
_cell.angle_beta   90.00
_cell.angle_gamma   90.00
#
_symmetry.space_group_name_H-M   'P 1'
#
loop_
_entity.id
_entity.type
_entity.pdbx_description
1 polymer ?
#
loop_
_entity_poly.entity_id
_entity_poly.type
_entity_poly.pdbx_seq_one_letter_code
_entity_poly.pdbx_strand_id
1 'polypeptide(L)'
;MALSRLSLRSNRFLRPSTTAAALPSSLRRHVSTDTTPITIETAVPFESHLCDAPSRSVETSSAEILSFFRDMARMRRMEIAADSLYKSKLIRGFCHLYDGQEALAVGMEAAITRKDAIITSYRDHCTFLGRGGELVDAFSELMGRKRGQKSTTYTYNSKIIHVLVQQSFDQLQTMDGEGSKPKANIDDAYAYLRTVQDKFHNDHDKYDKFLAIMNNFEARRIDRAHCILEVRELFKGHQDLISGFNKFLPEWLEISPT
;
A
#
# COMPACT_ATOMS: atom_id res chain seq x y z
N MET A 1 -21.41 42.60 52.98
CA MET A 1 -22.66 42.77 52.21
C MET A 1 -22.25 42.84 50.74
N ALA A 2 -22.73 42.06 49.76
CA ALA A 2 -23.94 41.26 49.65
C ALA A 2 -23.69 40.02 48.76
N LEU A 3 -24.41 38.95 49.06
CA LEU A 3 -24.59 37.75 48.24
C LEU A 3 -25.53 38.06 47.06
N SER A 4 -25.31 37.48 45.87
CA SER A 4 -26.41 36.82 45.12
C SER A 4 -25.96 36.05 43.86
N ARG A 5 -26.27 34.74 43.92
CA ARG A 5 -26.83 33.88 42.86
C ARG A 5 -25.94 33.51 41.65
N LEU A 6 -25.21 32.40 41.85
CA LEU A 6 -24.90 31.42 40.81
C LEU A 6 -26.19 30.92 40.14
N SER A 7 -26.36 31.23 38.87
CA SER A 7 -27.33 30.55 38.00
C SER A 7 -26.60 29.40 37.30
N LEU A 8 -26.92 28.18 37.73
CA LEU A 8 -26.49 26.94 37.07
C LEU A 8 -27.09 26.91 35.66
N ARG A 9 -26.33 27.34 34.65
CA ARG A 9 -26.64 27.04 33.25
C ARG A 9 -26.50 25.53 33.07
N SER A 10 -27.64 24.86 32.96
CA SER A 10 -27.76 23.46 32.57
C SER A 10 -27.00 23.23 31.26
N ASN A 11 -25.85 22.56 31.36
CA ASN A 11 -25.16 21.96 30.22
C ASN A 11 -25.99 20.75 29.76
N ARG A 12 -27.04 21.01 28.96
CA ARG A 12 -27.63 19.97 28.12
C ARG A 12 -26.68 19.68 26.96
N PHE A 13 -25.61 18.95 27.27
CA PHE A 13 -24.93 18.15 26.26
C PHE A 13 -25.99 17.23 25.64
N LEU A 14 -26.23 17.39 24.34
CA LEU A 14 -27.04 16.47 23.57
C LEU A 14 -26.39 15.09 23.70
N ARG A 15 -27.00 14.20 24.47
CA ARG A 15 -26.64 12.77 24.47
C ARG A 15 -26.86 12.26 23.04
N PRO A 16 -25.95 11.43 22.48
CA PRO A 16 -26.28 10.69 21.28
C PRO A 16 -27.49 9.83 21.61
N SER A 17 -28.58 10.00 20.87
CA SER A 17 -29.74 9.12 21.02
C SER A 17 -29.28 7.70 20.66
N THR A 18 -29.32 6.79 21.62
CA THR A 18 -28.97 5.37 21.46
C THR A 18 -30.03 4.58 20.69
N THR A 19 -30.98 5.24 20.04
CA THR A 19 -31.91 4.62 19.10
C THR A 19 -31.59 5.11 17.69
N ALA A 20 -30.65 4.45 17.03
CA ALA A 20 -30.65 4.46 15.57
C ALA A 20 -31.91 3.69 15.15
N ALA A 21 -33.04 4.39 15.01
CA ALA A 21 -34.22 3.83 14.38
C ALA A 21 -33.80 3.47 12.95
N ALA A 22 -33.62 2.18 12.68
CA ALA A 22 -33.35 1.70 11.34
C ALA A 22 -34.53 2.15 10.46
N LEU A 23 -34.26 3.03 9.50
CA LEU A 23 -35.25 3.42 8.51
C LEU A 23 -35.80 2.13 7.85
N PRO A 24 -37.12 2.02 7.64
CA PRO A 24 -37.69 0.86 6.98
C PRO A 24 -37.03 0.68 5.61
N SER A 25 -36.69 -0.57 5.26
CA SER A 25 -35.96 -0.92 4.04
C SER A 25 -36.61 -0.36 2.77
N SER A 26 -37.92 -0.12 2.79
CA SER A 26 -38.72 0.48 1.71
C SER A 26 -38.42 1.96 1.42
N LEU A 27 -37.83 2.70 2.37
CA LEU A 27 -37.38 4.09 2.16
C LEU A 27 -35.89 4.18 1.80
N ARG A 28 -35.19 3.04 1.76
CA ARG A 28 -33.80 2.98 1.34
C ARG A 28 -33.78 2.97 -0.19
N ARG A 29 -33.40 4.10 -0.79
CA ARG A 29 -33.19 4.19 -2.24
C ARG A 29 -32.17 3.10 -2.62
N HIS A 30 -32.60 2.10 -3.38
CA HIS A 30 -31.71 1.05 -3.84
C HIS A 30 -30.62 1.68 -4.72
N VAL A 31 -29.36 1.37 -4.43
CA VAL A 31 -28.26 1.75 -5.30
C VAL A 31 -28.47 0.99 -6.61
N SER A 32 -28.47 1.71 -7.73
CA SER A 32 -28.58 1.09 -9.05
C SER A 32 -27.50 0.02 -9.19
N THR A 33 -27.90 -1.21 -9.50
CA THR A 33 -27.01 -2.32 -9.84
C THR A 33 -26.84 -2.44 -11.34
N ASP A 34 -27.27 -1.43 -12.10
CA ASP A 34 -27.25 -1.46 -13.55
C ASP A 34 -25.81 -1.41 -14.07
N THR A 35 -25.51 -2.33 -14.99
CA THR A 35 -24.20 -2.48 -15.62
C THR A 35 -24.18 -1.91 -17.03
N THR A 36 -25.25 -1.25 -17.47
CA THR A 36 -25.28 -0.58 -18.78
C THR A 36 -24.16 0.45 -18.87
N PRO A 37 -23.38 0.46 -19.97
CA PRO A 37 -22.41 1.51 -20.23
C PRO A 37 -23.07 2.89 -20.24
N ILE A 38 -22.42 3.84 -19.58
CA ILE A 38 -22.79 5.24 -19.52
C ILE A 38 -21.70 6.01 -20.23
N THR A 39 -22.06 6.69 -21.31
CA THR A 39 -21.18 7.63 -22.00
C THR A 39 -21.17 8.95 -21.25
N ILE A 40 -19.98 9.41 -20.84
CA ILE A 40 -19.75 10.73 -20.25
C ILE A 40 -18.92 11.55 -21.23
N GLU A 41 -19.40 12.77 -21.53
CA GLU A 41 -18.64 13.74 -22.31
C GLU A 41 -18.01 14.78 -21.38
N THR A 42 -16.71 15.02 -21.52
CA THR A 42 -16.02 16.07 -20.77
C THR A 42 -16.43 17.46 -21.29
N ALA A 43 -16.78 18.35 -20.35
CA ALA A 43 -17.32 19.67 -20.68
C ALA A 43 -16.29 20.62 -21.30
N VAL A 44 -14.99 20.42 -21.02
CA VAL A 44 -13.91 21.32 -21.44
C VAL A 44 -13.01 20.59 -22.45
N PRO A 45 -12.69 21.18 -23.61
CA PRO A 45 -11.71 20.63 -24.54
C PRO A 45 -10.32 20.53 -23.90
N PHE A 46 -9.56 19.50 -24.25
CA PHE A 46 -8.18 19.36 -23.79
C PHE A 46 -7.25 20.23 -24.63
N GLU A 47 -6.45 21.05 -23.98
CA GLU A 47 -5.31 21.73 -24.61
C GLU A 47 -4.10 20.79 -24.55
N SER A 48 -3.65 20.30 -25.70
CA SER A 48 -2.49 19.43 -25.78
C SER A 48 -1.23 20.21 -26.18
N HIS A 49 -0.07 19.74 -25.70
CA HIS A 49 1.23 20.26 -26.09
C HIS A 49 2.12 19.10 -26.51
N LEU A 50 2.47 19.04 -27.80
CA LEU A 50 3.30 17.98 -28.39
C LEU A 50 2.72 16.56 -28.25
N CYS A 51 1.40 16.44 -28.11
CA CYS A 51 0.69 15.16 -28.10
C CYS A 51 -0.72 15.27 -28.66
N ASP A 52 -1.30 14.14 -29.03
CA ASP A 52 -2.69 14.06 -29.46
C ASP A 52 -3.62 14.26 -28.27
N ALA A 53 -4.66 15.08 -28.46
CA ALA A 53 -5.65 15.30 -27.42
C ALA A 53 -6.45 14.01 -27.16
N PRO A 54 -6.68 13.63 -25.89
CA PRO A 54 -7.48 12.46 -25.57
C PRO A 54 -8.95 12.66 -25.98
N SER A 55 -9.64 11.55 -26.20
CA SER A 55 -11.09 11.56 -26.48
C SER A 55 -11.85 12.25 -25.34
N ARG A 56 -12.84 13.07 -25.72
CA ARG A 56 -13.77 13.72 -24.77
C ARG A 56 -14.91 12.82 -24.34
N SER A 57 -15.18 11.77 -25.11
CA SER A 57 -16.19 10.77 -24.79
C SER A 57 -15.52 9.58 -24.10
N VAL A 58 -16.00 9.25 -22.91
CA VAL A 58 -15.53 8.13 -22.11
C VAL A 58 -16.72 7.26 -21.73
N GLU A 59 -16.62 5.97 -22.02
CA GLU A 59 -17.57 4.96 -21.54
C GLU A 59 -17.19 4.56 -20.12
N THR A 60 -18.17 4.52 -19.23
CA THR A 60 -18.00 4.08 -17.83
C THR A 60 -19.25 3.33 -17.37
N SER A 61 -19.30 2.93 -16.10
CA SER A 61 -20.48 2.29 -15.50
C SER A 61 -20.83 2.96 -14.18
N SER A 62 -22.08 2.82 -13.73
CA SER A 62 -22.49 3.34 -12.42
C SER A 62 -21.66 2.73 -11.28
N ALA A 63 -21.20 1.48 -11.43
CA ALA A 63 -20.37 0.80 -10.43
C ALA A 63 -18.98 1.44 -10.33
N GLU A 64 -18.36 1.74 -11.47
CA GLU A 64 -17.04 2.36 -11.54
C GLU A 64 -17.06 3.79 -10.97
N ILE A 65 -18.01 4.63 -11.40
CA ILE A 65 -18.17 6.00 -10.87
C ILE A 65 -18.37 5.97 -9.36
N LEU A 66 -19.17 5.03 -8.85
CA LEU A 66 -19.42 4.90 -7.42
C LEU A 66 -18.18 4.42 -6.66
N SER A 67 -17.33 3.61 -7.28
CA SER A 67 -16.01 3.24 -6.73
C SER A 67 -15.15 4.49 -6.59
N PHE A 68 -14.99 5.28 -7.64
CA PHE A 68 -14.21 6.52 -7.60
C PHE A 68 -14.72 7.48 -6.53
N PHE A 69 -16.04 7.66 -6.42
CA PHE A 69 -16.63 8.48 -5.37
C PHE A 69 -16.29 7.96 -3.97
N ARG A 70 -16.38 6.66 -3.73
CA ARG A 70 -16.04 6.05 -2.43
C ARG A 70 -14.58 6.24 -2.10
N ASP A 71 -13.68 6.04 -3.07
CA ASP A 71 -12.24 6.20 -2.88
C ASP A 71 -11.87 7.66 -2.58
N MET A 72 -12.39 8.61 -3.36
CA MET A 72 -12.18 10.04 -3.10
C MET A 72 -12.78 10.47 -1.76
N ALA A 73 -13.97 9.98 -1.40
CA ALA A 73 -14.59 10.29 -0.11
C ALA A 73 -13.77 9.71 1.06
N ARG A 74 -13.23 8.51 0.92
CA ARG A 74 -12.34 7.88 1.91
C ARG A 74 -11.06 8.69 2.08
N MET A 75 -10.41 9.06 0.99
CA MET A 75 -9.23 9.92 0.94
C MET A 75 -9.48 11.27 1.63
N ARG A 76 -10.57 11.98 1.27
CA ARG A 76 -10.95 13.24 1.91
C ARG A 76 -11.12 13.10 3.42
N ARG A 77 -11.76 12.02 3.89
CA ARG A 77 -11.98 11.78 5.32
C ARG A 77 -10.68 11.47 6.07
N MET A 78 -9.75 10.76 5.44
CA MET A 78 -8.42 10.56 5.98
C MET A 78 -7.70 11.90 6.20
N GLU A 79 -7.71 12.78 5.20
CA GLU A 79 -7.00 14.07 5.30
C GLU A 79 -7.60 14.99 6.37
N ILE A 80 -8.93 15.06 6.48
CA ILE A 80 -9.62 15.80 7.55
C ILE A 80 -9.25 15.26 8.94
N ALA A 81 -9.13 13.94 9.08
CA ALA A 81 -8.69 13.32 10.32
C ALA A 81 -7.20 13.59 10.60
N ALA A 82 -6.33 13.57 9.57
CA ALA A 82 -4.93 13.94 9.71
C ALA A 82 -4.76 15.40 10.16
N ASP A 83 -5.52 16.34 9.61
CA ASP A 83 -5.57 17.74 10.08
C ASP A 83 -5.95 17.84 11.56
N SER A 84 -6.99 17.11 11.97
CA SER A 84 -7.45 17.08 13.37
C SER A 84 -6.36 16.56 14.32
N LEU A 85 -5.67 15.48 13.94
CA LEU A 85 -4.59 14.88 14.73
C LEU A 85 -3.30 15.73 14.75
N TYR A 86 -3.05 16.48 13.67
CA TYR A 86 -1.97 17.45 13.60
C TYR A 86 -2.22 18.63 14.55
N LYS A 87 -3.45 19.16 14.55
CA LYS A 87 -3.88 20.22 15.49
C LYS A 87 -3.81 19.75 16.93
N SER A 88 -4.13 18.49 17.21
CA SER A 88 -3.99 17.89 18.55
C SER A 88 -2.55 17.48 18.92
N LYS A 89 -1.55 17.81 18.09
CA LYS A 89 -0.12 17.52 18.30
C LYS A 89 0.22 16.03 18.38
N LEU A 90 -0.66 15.15 17.88
CA LEU A 90 -0.41 13.71 17.77
C LEU A 90 0.37 13.38 16.49
N ILE A 91 0.16 14.14 15.42
CA ILE A 91 1.05 14.20 14.26
C ILE A 91 1.99 15.40 14.46
N ARG A 92 3.28 15.22 14.20
CA ARG A 92 4.32 16.24 14.40
C ARG A 92 5.13 16.43 13.12
N GLY A 93 5.87 17.54 13.03
CA GLY A 93 6.70 17.83 11.86
C GLY A 93 5.87 18.34 10.69
N PHE A 94 6.08 17.77 9.50
CA PHE A 94 5.38 18.17 8.29
C PHE A 94 4.14 17.31 8.04
N CYS A 95 3.07 17.91 7.53
CA CYS A 95 1.84 17.22 7.15
C CYS A 95 1.19 17.98 5.98
N HIS A 96 1.29 17.44 4.77
CA HIS A 96 0.80 18.09 3.54
C HIS A 96 -0.46 17.41 3.02
N LEU A 97 -1.62 18.01 3.31
CA LEU A 97 -2.93 17.39 3.09
C LEU A 97 -3.34 17.39 1.61
N TYR A 98 -3.74 16.24 1.05
CA TYR A 98 -4.16 16.10 -0.34
C TYR A 98 -5.62 16.53 -0.60
N ASP A 99 -6.30 17.13 0.37
CA ASP A 99 -7.74 17.41 0.28
C ASP A 99 -8.06 18.40 -0.85
N GLY A 100 -8.97 18.00 -1.74
CA GLY A 100 -9.34 18.75 -2.94
C GLY A 100 -8.64 18.27 -4.23
N GLN A 101 -7.65 17.38 -4.12
CA GLN A 101 -6.90 16.84 -5.26
C GLN A 101 -7.18 15.35 -5.51
N GLU A 102 -8.09 14.71 -4.78
CA GLU A 102 -8.29 13.25 -4.77
C GLU A 102 -8.57 12.65 -6.15
N ALA A 103 -9.21 13.42 -7.04
CA ALA A 103 -9.48 13.02 -8.42
C ALA A 103 -8.19 12.72 -9.20
N LEU A 104 -7.06 13.37 -8.86
CA LEU A 104 -5.76 13.09 -9.48
C LEU A 104 -5.27 11.69 -9.11
N ALA A 105 -5.28 11.35 -7.81
CA ALA A 105 -4.83 10.04 -7.34
C ALA A 105 -5.72 8.90 -7.87
N VAL A 106 -7.04 9.06 -7.80
CA VAL A 106 -8.00 8.06 -8.28
C VAL A 106 -7.97 7.94 -9.80
N GLY A 107 -7.94 9.08 -10.52
CA GLY A 107 -7.90 9.10 -11.98
C GLY A 107 -6.59 8.52 -12.55
N MET A 108 -5.45 8.87 -11.96
CA MET A 108 -4.17 8.28 -12.33
C MET A 108 -4.19 6.77 -12.11
N GLU A 109 -4.63 6.30 -10.94
CA GLU A 109 -4.66 4.87 -10.63
C GLU A 109 -5.63 4.09 -11.53
N ALA A 110 -6.75 4.69 -11.94
CA ALA A 110 -7.68 4.08 -12.88
C ALA A 110 -7.09 3.94 -14.30
N ALA A 111 -6.16 4.82 -14.68
CA ALA A 111 -5.56 4.84 -16.02
C ALA A 111 -4.30 3.97 -16.15
N ILE A 112 -3.63 3.65 -15.05
CA ILE A 112 -2.40 2.86 -15.03
C ILE A 112 -2.64 1.44 -14.50
N THR A 113 -1.59 0.62 -14.53
CA THR A 113 -1.60 -0.71 -13.92
C THR A 113 -0.78 -0.75 -12.63
N ARG A 114 -0.93 -1.84 -11.87
CA ARG A 114 -0.09 -2.07 -10.67
C ARG A 114 1.39 -2.30 -10.99
N LYS A 115 1.74 -2.57 -12.25
CA LYS A 115 3.13 -2.76 -12.70
C LYS A 115 3.85 -1.42 -12.92
N ASP A 116 3.09 -0.33 -13.08
CA ASP A 116 3.64 0.99 -13.33
C ASP A 116 4.19 1.61 -12.04
N ALA A 117 5.30 2.34 -12.18
CA ALA A 117 5.93 3.07 -11.10
C ALA A 117 5.40 4.50 -11.02
N ILE A 118 5.07 4.96 -9.82
CA ILE A 118 4.69 6.36 -9.55
C ILE A 118 5.75 7.00 -8.67
N ILE A 119 6.19 8.20 -9.04
CA ILE A 119 6.97 9.08 -8.19
C ILE A 119 6.20 10.39 -8.00
N THR A 120 6.17 10.89 -6.77
CA THR A 120 5.55 12.17 -6.42
C THR A 120 6.39 12.85 -5.32
N SER A 121 6.02 14.07 -4.95
CA SER A 121 6.64 14.82 -3.86
C SER A 121 6.01 14.46 -2.50
N TYR A 122 6.18 15.32 -1.50
CA TYR A 122 5.76 15.14 -0.10
C TYR A 122 4.24 15.27 0.16
N ARG A 123 3.43 15.33 -0.89
CA ARG A 123 1.95 15.38 -0.83
C ARG A 123 1.43 14.10 -1.48
N ASP A 124 1.47 13.02 -0.72
CA ASP A 124 1.40 11.66 -1.27
C ASP A 124 0.44 10.72 -0.53
N HIS A 125 -0.25 11.17 0.52
CA HIS A 125 -1.12 10.28 1.31
C HIS A 125 -2.19 9.59 0.44
N CYS A 126 -2.83 10.32 -0.46
CA CYS A 126 -3.83 9.76 -1.38
C CYS A 126 -3.22 8.86 -2.46
N THR A 127 -2.00 9.18 -2.93
CA THR A 127 -1.27 8.29 -3.85
C THR A 127 -0.95 6.97 -3.16
N PHE A 128 -0.50 7.00 -1.90
CA PHE A 128 -0.29 5.80 -1.10
C PHE A 128 -1.56 4.95 -0.97
N LEU A 129 -2.70 5.57 -0.63
CA LEU A 129 -3.99 4.86 -0.58
C LEU A 129 -4.41 4.30 -1.95
N GLY A 130 -4.27 5.08 -3.02
CA GLY A 130 -4.55 4.64 -4.39
C GLY A 130 -3.70 3.42 -4.77
N ARG A 131 -2.44 3.38 -4.33
CA ARG A 131 -1.51 2.25 -4.48
C ARG A 131 -1.84 1.00 -3.66
N GLY A 132 -2.96 1.00 -2.93
CA GLY A 132 -3.40 -0.14 -2.11
C GLY A 132 -2.96 -0.03 -0.65
N GLY A 133 -2.45 1.13 -0.23
CA GLY A 133 -2.12 1.41 1.15
C GLY A 133 -3.33 1.35 2.09
N GLU A 134 -3.11 0.83 3.30
CA GLU A 134 -4.13 0.76 4.34
C GLU A 134 -4.18 2.06 5.16
N LEU A 135 -5.39 2.47 5.58
CA LEU A 135 -5.58 3.68 6.40
C LEU A 135 -4.82 3.58 7.73
N VAL A 136 -4.82 2.40 8.34
CA VAL A 136 -4.14 2.17 9.61
C VAL A 136 -2.64 2.35 9.46
N ASP A 137 -2.08 1.95 8.32
CA ASP A 137 -0.64 2.06 8.06
C ASP A 137 -0.27 3.53 7.83
N ALA A 138 -1.06 4.27 7.04
CA ALA A 138 -0.90 5.71 6.84
C ALA A 138 -0.92 6.48 8.18
N PHE A 139 -1.95 6.27 9.01
CA PHE A 139 -2.02 6.94 10.32
C PHE A 139 -0.94 6.48 11.29
N SER A 140 -0.54 5.20 11.24
CA SER A 140 0.55 4.71 12.07
C SER A 140 1.87 5.41 11.72
N GLU A 141 2.12 5.66 10.44
CA GLU A 141 3.32 6.39 9.98
C GLU A 141 3.25 7.86 10.38
N LEU A 142 2.15 8.54 10.07
CA LEU A 142 1.95 9.96 10.42
C LEU A 142 2.08 10.22 11.93
N MET A 143 1.67 9.26 12.76
CA MET A 143 1.74 9.35 14.23
C MET A 143 3.02 8.75 14.82
N GLY A 144 3.98 8.30 14.01
CA GLY A 144 5.26 7.76 14.46
C GLY A 144 5.14 6.45 15.28
N ARG A 145 4.27 5.53 14.86
CA ARG A 145 4.01 4.25 15.54
C ARG A 145 4.69 3.09 14.80
N LYS A 146 5.10 2.04 15.53
CA LYS A 146 5.83 0.86 14.99
C LYS A 146 5.19 0.27 13.72
N ARG A 147 3.86 0.27 13.63
CA ARG A 147 3.13 -0.26 12.46
C ARG A 147 3.34 0.58 11.18
N GLY A 148 3.61 1.87 11.31
CA GLY A 148 3.82 2.79 10.18
C GLY A 148 5.00 2.42 9.28
N GLN A 149 6.02 1.79 9.86
CA GLN A 149 7.20 1.29 9.17
C GLN A 149 6.87 0.32 8.00
N LYS A 150 5.68 -0.29 8.02
CA LYS A 150 5.16 -1.14 6.94
C LYS A 150 4.54 -0.37 5.78
N SER A 151 4.07 0.85 6.00
CA SER A 151 3.52 1.75 4.97
C SER A 151 4.59 2.11 3.94
N THR A 152 5.81 2.34 4.39
CA THR A 152 7.00 2.53 3.54
C THR A 152 7.48 1.23 2.90
N THR A 153 7.07 0.06 3.42
CA THR A 153 7.53 -1.27 3.00
C THR A 153 6.97 -1.72 1.64
N TYR A 154 5.83 -1.20 1.17
CA TYR A 154 5.35 -1.46 -0.20
C TYR A 154 6.35 -0.99 -1.27
N THR A 155 7.17 0.01 -0.95
CA THR A 155 8.31 0.48 -1.76
C THR A 155 9.51 -0.46 -1.70
N TYR A 156 9.65 -1.26 -0.64
CA TYR A 156 10.77 -2.21 -0.46
C TYR A 156 10.59 -3.48 -1.29
N ASN A 157 9.34 -3.92 -1.52
CA ASN A 157 9.10 -5.12 -2.33
C ASN A 157 9.64 -4.96 -3.75
N SER A 158 9.53 -3.78 -4.39
CA SER A 158 10.10 -3.56 -5.73
C SER A 158 11.62 -3.75 -5.77
N LYS A 159 12.34 -3.32 -4.73
CA LYS A 159 13.80 -3.48 -4.64
C LYS A 159 14.20 -4.90 -4.32
N ILE A 160 13.46 -5.57 -3.43
CA ILE A 160 13.70 -6.98 -3.08
C ILE A 160 13.39 -7.90 -4.25
N ILE A 161 12.36 -7.60 -5.04
CA ILE A 161 12.07 -8.31 -6.30
C ILE A 161 13.24 -8.12 -7.25
N HIS A 162 13.80 -6.91 -7.36
CA HIS A 162 15.02 -6.72 -8.12
C HIS A 162 16.19 -7.54 -7.53
N VAL A 163 16.35 -7.65 -6.22
CA VAL A 163 17.38 -8.51 -5.61
C VAL A 163 17.17 -10.00 -5.93
N LEU A 164 15.93 -10.48 -5.91
CA LEU A 164 15.56 -11.88 -6.15
C LEU A 164 15.62 -12.26 -7.64
N VAL A 165 15.31 -11.31 -8.54
CA VAL A 165 15.21 -11.54 -10.00
C VAL A 165 16.49 -11.12 -10.74
N GLN A 166 17.22 -10.13 -10.23
CA GLN A 166 18.47 -9.67 -10.81
C GLN A 166 19.65 -10.54 -10.36
N GLN A 167 20.66 -10.59 -11.23
CA GLN A 167 21.93 -11.34 -11.23
C GLN A 167 22.86 -11.19 -10.00
N SER A 168 22.38 -10.79 -8.83
CA SER A 168 23.18 -10.64 -7.61
C SER A 168 23.82 -11.96 -7.15
N PHE A 169 23.22 -13.09 -7.49
CA PHE A 169 23.76 -14.43 -7.23
C PHE A 169 24.55 -15.03 -8.42
N ASP A 170 24.51 -14.41 -9.61
CA ASP A 170 25.05 -14.97 -10.88
C ASP A 170 26.51 -14.59 -11.21
N GLN A 171 27.18 -13.73 -10.44
CA GLN A 171 28.48 -13.15 -10.86
C GLN A 171 29.71 -14.10 -10.91
N LEU A 172 29.53 -15.42 -10.88
CA LEU A 172 30.61 -16.37 -11.19
C LEU A 172 30.05 -17.52 -12.06
N GLN A 173 29.84 -17.24 -13.35
CA GLN A 173 29.85 -18.32 -14.35
C GLN A 173 31.30 -18.78 -14.54
N THR A 174 31.71 -19.81 -13.80
CA THR A 174 32.81 -20.66 -14.24
C THR A 174 32.28 -21.59 -15.31
N MET A 175 33.03 -21.67 -16.41
CA MET A 175 32.84 -22.57 -17.52
C MET A 175 32.71 -24.01 -16.99
N ASP A 176 31.58 -24.65 -17.26
CA ASP A 176 31.39 -26.08 -17.55
C ASP A 176 29.94 -26.46 -17.21
N GLY A 177 29.24 -27.00 -18.20
CA GLY A 177 27.81 -27.24 -18.14
C GLY A 177 27.44 -28.52 -17.41
N GLU A 178 26.36 -28.45 -16.63
CA GLU A 178 25.22 -29.38 -16.61
C GLU A 178 24.17 -28.80 -15.64
N GLY A 179 22.88 -28.82 -16.03
CA GLY A 179 21.75 -28.55 -15.11
C GLY A 179 21.36 -27.09 -14.82
N SER A 180 21.22 -26.21 -15.83
CA SER A 180 20.71 -24.85 -15.55
C SER A 180 19.21 -24.87 -15.21
N LYS A 181 18.85 -24.59 -13.95
CA LYS A 181 17.46 -24.33 -13.54
C LYS A 181 16.86 -23.18 -14.36
N PRO A 182 15.56 -23.22 -14.69
CA PRO A 182 14.89 -22.07 -15.32
C PRO A 182 15.08 -20.82 -14.48
N LYS A 183 15.56 -19.75 -15.10
CA LYS A 183 15.78 -18.47 -14.42
C LYS A 183 14.46 -17.95 -13.86
N ALA A 184 14.41 -17.71 -12.55
CA ALA A 184 13.24 -17.18 -11.88
C ALA A 184 12.86 -15.79 -12.43
N ASN A 185 11.56 -15.54 -12.59
CA ASN A 185 11.04 -14.29 -13.13
C ASN A 185 10.41 -13.40 -12.04
N ILE A 186 9.92 -12.23 -12.46
CA ILE A 186 9.29 -11.25 -11.56
C ILE A 186 8.04 -11.82 -10.88
N ASP A 187 7.24 -12.61 -11.59
CA ASP A 187 6.03 -13.21 -11.04
C ASP A 187 6.35 -14.26 -9.96
N ASP A 188 7.44 -15.02 -10.14
CA ASP A 188 7.95 -15.96 -9.14
C ASP A 188 8.36 -15.24 -7.86
N ALA A 189 9.05 -14.10 -7.98
CA ALA A 189 9.46 -13.28 -6.83
C ALA A 189 8.25 -12.69 -6.10
N TYR A 190 7.25 -12.18 -6.82
CA TYR A 190 6.00 -11.72 -6.21
C TYR A 190 5.27 -12.85 -5.48
N ALA A 191 5.14 -14.03 -6.10
CA ALA A 191 4.48 -15.18 -5.50
C ALA A 191 5.22 -15.66 -4.24
N TYR A 192 6.55 -15.66 -4.28
CA TYR A 192 7.38 -16.01 -3.13
C TYR A 192 7.20 -15.03 -1.98
N LEU A 193 7.33 -13.72 -2.22
CA LEU A 193 7.16 -12.70 -1.17
C LEU A 193 5.78 -12.75 -0.52
N ARG A 194 4.72 -12.99 -1.29
CA ARG A 194 3.37 -13.22 -0.73
C ARG A 194 3.34 -14.44 0.17
N THR A 195 3.98 -15.54 -0.23
CA THR A 195 4.04 -16.75 0.58
C THR A 195 4.75 -16.50 1.91
N VAL A 196 5.88 -15.78 1.91
CA VAL A 196 6.58 -15.38 3.14
C VAL A 196 5.68 -14.49 4.01
N GLN A 197 4.99 -13.52 3.40
CA GLN A 197 4.10 -12.59 4.11
C GLN A 197 2.91 -13.32 4.75
N ASP A 198 2.25 -14.21 4.02
CA ASP A 198 1.12 -15.00 4.53
C ASP A 198 1.57 -15.95 5.64
N LYS A 199 2.74 -16.58 5.52
CA LYS A 199 3.27 -17.48 6.56
C LYS A 199 3.53 -16.74 7.87
N PHE A 200 4.04 -15.52 7.79
CA PHE A 200 4.38 -14.69 8.95
C PHE A 200 3.36 -13.58 9.22
N HIS A 201 2.11 -13.73 8.78
CA HIS A 201 1.08 -12.71 9.00
C HIS A 201 0.85 -12.40 10.49
N ASN A 202 1.03 -13.39 11.37
CA ASN A 202 0.92 -13.22 12.83
C ASN A 202 2.27 -12.93 13.53
N ASP A 203 3.39 -13.09 12.84
CA ASP A 203 4.74 -12.87 13.38
C ASP A 203 5.49 -11.85 12.52
N HIS A 204 5.11 -10.60 12.74
CA HIS A 204 5.62 -9.47 11.97
C HIS A 204 7.13 -9.28 12.11
N ASP A 205 7.71 -9.61 13.25
CA ASP A 205 9.14 -9.42 13.48
C ASP A 205 9.97 -10.34 12.56
N LYS A 206 9.47 -11.53 12.18
CA LYS A 206 10.16 -12.41 11.21
C LYS A 206 10.13 -11.86 9.79
N TYR A 207 8.98 -11.37 9.34
CA TYR A 207 8.87 -10.76 8.00
C TYR A 207 9.76 -9.52 7.91
N ASP A 208 9.74 -8.65 8.92
CA ASP A 208 10.56 -7.44 8.95
C ASP A 208 12.07 -7.76 8.96
N LYS A 209 12.49 -8.82 9.66
CA LYS A 209 13.87 -9.33 9.61
C LYS A 209 14.26 -9.83 8.21
N PHE A 210 13.37 -10.55 7.54
CA PHE A 210 13.62 -11.01 6.17
C PHE A 210 13.87 -9.84 5.23
N LEU A 211 13.01 -8.81 5.28
CA LEU A 211 13.17 -7.61 4.47
C LEU A 211 14.48 -6.88 4.78
N ALA A 212 14.87 -6.81 6.07
CA ALA A 212 16.11 -6.20 6.49
C ALA A 212 17.35 -6.94 5.93
N ILE A 213 17.34 -8.28 5.93
CA ILE A 213 18.41 -9.09 5.32
C ILE A 213 18.53 -8.78 3.84
N MET A 214 17.41 -8.81 3.10
CA MET A 214 17.40 -8.57 1.65
C MET A 214 17.87 -7.15 1.29
N ASN A 215 17.45 -6.14 2.05
CA ASN A 215 17.88 -4.75 1.86
C ASN A 215 19.37 -4.56 2.19
N ASN A 216 19.87 -5.18 3.27
CA ASN A 216 21.30 -5.13 3.60
C ASN A 216 22.15 -5.79 2.51
N PHE A 217 21.65 -6.87 1.90
CA PHE A 217 22.32 -7.52 0.78
C PHE A 217 22.30 -6.65 -0.49
N GLU A 218 21.15 -6.05 -0.84
CA GLU A 218 21.03 -5.07 -1.94
C GLU A 218 22.04 -3.92 -1.80
N ALA A 219 22.11 -3.36 -0.59
CA ALA A 219 22.99 -2.26 -0.24
C ALA A 219 24.47 -2.67 -0.10
N ARG A 220 24.82 -3.93 -0.42
CA ARG A 220 26.17 -4.52 -0.31
C ARG A 220 26.77 -4.41 1.10
N ARG A 221 25.93 -4.37 2.14
CA ARG A 221 26.35 -4.34 3.56
C ARG A 221 26.69 -5.73 4.09
N ILE A 222 26.07 -6.76 3.52
CA ILE A 222 26.36 -8.17 3.77
C ILE A 222 26.68 -8.86 2.45
N ASP A 223 27.51 -9.89 2.50
CA ASP A 223 27.83 -10.71 1.34
C ASP A 223 26.79 -11.82 1.11
N ARG A 224 26.98 -12.59 0.03
CA ARG A 224 26.08 -13.70 -0.34
C ARG A 224 26.02 -14.78 0.74
N ALA A 225 27.16 -15.14 1.33
CA ALA A 225 27.23 -16.21 2.31
C ALA A 225 26.48 -15.83 3.60
N HIS A 226 26.68 -14.60 4.07
CA HIS A 226 25.97 -14.05 5.22
C HIS A 226 24.47 -13.92 4.98
N CYS A 227 24.06 -13.45 3.79
CA CYS A 227 22.64 -13.39 3.41
C CYS A 227 21.96 -14.77 3.51
N ILE A 228 22.61 -15.80 2.96
CA ILE A 228 22.09 -17.17 2.94
C ILE A 228 22.02 -17.77 4.34
N LEU A 229 23.05 -17.55 5.17
CA LEU A 229 23.06 -18.01 6.56
C LEU A 229 21.92 -17.37 7.37
N GLU A 230 21.73 -16.06 7.23
CA GLU A 230 20.65 -15.33 7.92
C GLU A 230 19.26 -15.78 7.43
N VAL A 231 19.06 -15.98 6.13
CA VAL A 231 17.80 -16.50 5.58
C VAL A 231 17.53 -17.93 6.08
N ARG A 232 18.55 -18.79 6.11
CA ARG A 232 18.46 -20.16 6.63
C ARG A 232 18.00 -20.17 8.09
N GLU A 233 18.65 -19.38 8.94
CA GLU A 233 18.31 -19.33 10.36
C GLU A 233 16.94 -18.70 10.60
N LEU A 234 16.58 -17.66 9.84
CA LEU A 234 15.28 -17.00 9.95
C LEU A 234 14.11 -17.94 9.58
N PHE A 235 14.30 -18.77 8.55
CA PHE A 235 13.29 -19.72 8.07
C PHE A 235 13.48 -21.14 8.57
N LYS A 236 14.24 -21.34 9.64
CA LYS A 236 14.39 -22.63 10.29
C LYS A 236 13.03 -23.23 10.66
N GLY A 237 12.79 -24.47 10.23
CA GLY A 237 11.49 -25.15 10.37
C GLY A 237 10.45 -24.82 9.30
N HIS A 238 10.76 -23.96 8.33
CA HIS A 238 9.89 -23.58 7.21
C HIS A 238 10.48 -24.01 5.86
N GLN A 239 10.39 -25.31 5.57
CA GLN A 239 10.96 -25.92 4.37
C GLN A 239 10.36 -25.39 3.06
N ASP A 240 9.09 -25.01 3.10
CA ASP A 240 8.37 -24.37 2.00
C ASP A 240 9.01 -23.04 1.61
N LEU A 241 9.40 -22.23 2.59
CA LEU A 241 10.05 -20.95 2.36
C LEU A 241 11.49 -21.11 1.87
N ILE A 242 12.26 -22.04 2.46
CA ILE A 242 13.62 -22.35 2.01
C ILE A 242 13.61 -22.86 0.56
N SER A 243 12.71 -23.79 0.24
CA SER A 243 12.57 -24.31 -1.13
C SER A 243 12.14 -23.21 -2.10
N GLY A 244 11.24 -22.32 -1.67
CA GLY A 244 10.87 -21.13 -2.43
C GLY A 244 12.06 -20.20 -2.70
N PHE A 245 12.91 -19.96 -1.70
CA PHE A 245 14.10 -19.13 -1.83
C PHE A 245 15.17 -19.74 -2.75
N ASN A 246 15.37 -21.07 -2.68
CA ASN A 246 16.31 -21.79 -3.52
C ASN A 246 16.00 -21.69 -5.03
N LYS A 247 14.79 -21.28 -5.42
CA LYS A 247 14.47 -20.97 -6.82
C LYS A 247 15.25 -19.77 -7.37
N PHE A 248 15.70 -18.87 -6.50
CA PHE A 248 16.46 -17.68 -6.85
C PHE A 248 17.97 -17.85 -6.68
N LEU A 249 18.42 -19.03 -6.23
CA LEU A 249 19.82 -19.37 -6.05
C LEU A 249 20.28 -20.34 -7.14
N PRO A 250 21.55 -20.26 -7.56
CA PRO A 250 22.13 -21.33 -8.36
C PRO A 250 22.26 -22.62 -7.54
N GLU A 251 22.28 -23.77 -8.22
CA GLU A 251 22.19 -25.10 -7.59
C GLU A 251 23.27 -25.36 -6.52
N TRP A 252 24.50 -24.90 -6.77
CA TRP A 252 25.64 -25.02 -5.85
C TRP A 252 25.53 -24.14 -4.59
N LEU A 253 24.57 -23.22 -4.55
CA LEU A 253 24.36 -22.27 -3.47
C LEU A 253 23.05 -22.54 -2.71
N GLU A 254 22.36 -23.63 -3.04
CA GLU A 254 21.10 -23.99 -2.39
C GLU A 254 21.25 -24.21 -0.89
N ILE A 255 20.29 -23.66 -0.13
CA ILE A 255 20.19 -23.89 1.30
C ILE A 255 19.64 -25.29 1.50
N SER A 256 20.41 -26.14 2.17
CA SER A 256 19.93 -27.47 2.56
C SER A 256 18.80 -27.38 3.59
N PRO A 257 17.78 -28.24 3.49
CA PRO A 257 16.77 -28.41 4.53
C PRO A 257 17.40 -28.64 5.91
N THR A 258 16.92 -27.93 6.95
CA THR A 258 17.27 -28.17 8.36
C THR A 258 16.17 -28.83 9.16
#